data_AF-A0A7Y2L1A3-F1
#
_entry.id   AF-A0A7Y2L1A3-F1
#
_cell.length_a   1.000
_cell.length_b   1.000
_cell.length_c   1.000
_cell.angle_alpha   90.00
_cell.angle_beta   90.00
_cell.angle_gamma   90.00
#
_symmetry.space_group_name_H-M   'P 1'
#
loop_
_entity.id
_entity.type
_entity.pdbx_description
1 polymer ?
#
loop_
_entity_poly.entity_id
_entity_poly.type
_entity_poly.pdbx_seq_one_letter_code
_entity_poly.pdbx_strand_id
1 'polypeptide(L)'
;EVLALANGEAPTFNEVGYEHYVQWRQDMAADADAAQGRAYWQHAGVDPARGDALHLGLRGNPQPSGALRQTLQLEVPLSDLGGALALADFLGQPLDLVLQGLWWVLLGRLSGQRGFVAGWLHDCRSDYDHFENTLGVFEKILPLRVELDPARHLGEWLQQAEERLGDHLGWQEYCPIEAPTSAAPLLAGFVFEQAHIDPRQVLAYPHRGAFELLLSARVRGQTLFLNIQANGAAYSAASIEVLLEQYRTLLQQLPGDGAVTLDDLEPVGARERQRLSGLAPQQPVQSNEGLAQCLARHARQTPQAMALSDGRQQLDYAGLQQTVTRMAGWLQGQGVGVGQCVAIETERSLQGVLHILAVLVAGAYYLPLEPAWPAERRHDLLTRAEPALVLCDPASSSARGPWPSASLEQAGRDAELPFQAPQLTDRHLAYLLFTSGSTGAPKGVLVEHGALGNYARSASAALGLQAGMRLALTSPLSVDLGHTLLFGAWQIGAGLVIAAAEDLVDGAAFSRFLLRERPDVAKFVPSHLAALLEGHTPPLPETLILGGEATPQRLVEQLFKRAPGLRLFNHYGPTETTVGVMFHPLRADVPD
;
A
#
# COMPACT_ATOMS: atom_id res chain seq x y z
N GLU A 1 53.57 -2.31 1.16
CA GLU A 1 54.47 -1.74 0.13
C GLU A 1 54.60 -0.22 0.21
N VAL A 2 53.56 0.58 -0.04
CA VAL A 2 53.65 2.07 -0.01
C VAL A 2 54.20 2.62 1.31
N LEU A 3 53.74 2.07 2.44
CA LEU A 3 54.26 2.46 3.77
C LEU A 3 55.69 1.99 4.01
N ALA A 4 56.06 0.80 3.54
CA ALA A 4 57.42 0.27 3.63
C ALA A 4 58.40 1.17 2.84
N LEU A 5 58.04 1.52 1.60
CA LEU A 5 58.77 2.49 0.78
C LEU A 5 58.88 3.86 1.46
N ALA A 6 57.81 4.34 2.08
CA ALA A 6 57.82 5.61 2.83
C ALA A 6 58.74 5.57 4.06
N ASN A 7 58.96 4.39 4.65
CA ASN A 7 59.84 4.17 5.79
C ASN A 7 61.29 3.82 5.37
N GLY A 8 61.60 3.78 4.06
CA GLY A 8 62.93 3.43 3.56
C GLY A 8 63.22 1.92 3.55
N GLU A 9 62.20 1.08 3.68
CA GLU A 9 62.28 -0.37 3.61
C GLU A 9 62.15 -0.86 2.15
N ALA A 10 62.84 -1.95 1.82
CA ALA A 10 62.69 -2.59 0.52
C ALA A 10 61.37 -3.38 0.46
N PRO A 11 60.50 -3.15 -0.53
CA PRO A 11 59.30 -3.97 -0.70
C PRO A 11 59.70 -5.39 -1.12
N THR A 12 59.03 -6.39 -0.54
CA THR A 12 59.07 -7.78 -0.99
C THR A 12 58.11 -7.94 -2.17
N PHE A 13 58.63 -8.30 -3.33
CA PHE A 13 57.81 -8.67 -4.49
C PHE A 13 57.68 -10.19 -4.55
N ASN A 14 56.46 -10.69 -4.75
CA ASN A 14 56.23 -12.09 -5.08
C ASN A 14 56.80 -12.40 -6.47
N GLU A 15 57.43 -13.56 -6.63
CA GLU A 15 57.85 -14.06 -7.96
C GLU A 15 56.65 -14.37 -8.87
N VAL A 16 55.47 -14.54 -8.28
CA VAL A 16 54.22 -14.86 -8.96
C VAL A 16 53.35 -13.59 -9.10
N GLY A 17 53.30 -13.03 -10.31
CA GLY A 17 52.43 -11.92 -10.69
C GLY A 17 51.02 -12.34 -11.15
N TYR A 18 50.12 -11.36 -11.33
CA TYR A 18 48.73 -11.58 -11.76
C TYR A 18 48.63 -12.20 -13.17
N GLU A 19 49.62 -11.96 -14.03
CA GLU A 19 49.73 -12.61 -15.33
C GLU A 19 49.81 -14.14 -15.24
N HIS A 20 50.41 -14.68 -14.17
CA HIS A 20 50.46 -16.12 -13.93
C HIS A 20 49.09 -16.68 -13.55
N TYR A 21 48.29 -15.91 -12.80
CA TYR A 21 46.90 -16.26 -12.50
C TYR A 21 46.05 -16.28 -13.77
N VAL A 22 46.21 -15.27 -14.64
CA VAL A 22 45.50 -15.21 -15.93
C VAL A 22 45.87 -16.39 -16.83
N GLN A 23 47.15 -16.75 -16.90
CA GLN A 23 47.60 -17.90 -17.68
C GLN A 23 47.03 -19.21 -17.11
N TRP A 24 47.13 -19.42 -15.79
CA TRP A 24 46.59 -20.60 -15.12
C TRP A 24 45.08 -20.75 -15.35
N ARG A 25 44.31 -19.66 -15.30
CA ARG A 25 42.88 -19.61 -15.64
C ARG A 25 42.58 -20.06 -17.07
N GLN A 26 43.41 -19.61 -18.03
CA GLN A 26 43.27 -20.00 -19.44
C GLN A 26 43.54 -21.50 -19.63
N ASP A 27 44.54 -22.02 -18.93
CA ASP A 27 44.87 -23.44 -18.97
C ASP A 27 43.73 -24.29 -18.36
N MET A 28 43.15 -23.86 -17.23
CA MET A 28 41.98 -24.50 -16.63
C MET A 28 40.75 -24.52 -17.55
N ALA A 29 40.54 -23.47 -18.34
CA ALA A 29 39.41 -23.41 -19.27
C ALA A 29 39.47 -24.51 -20.35
N ALA A 30 40.66 -25.06 -20.60
CA ALA A 30 40.93 -26.13 -21.55
C ALA A 30 41.11 -27.53 -20.91
N ASP A 31 41.00 -27.65 -19.58
CA ASP A 31 41.18 -28.90 -18.86
C ASP A 31 39.96 -29.85 -18.97
N ALA A 32 40.16 -31.13 -18.66
CA ALA A 32 39.16 -32.20 -18.70
C ALA A 32 37.91 -31.88 -17.86
N ASP A 33 38.10 -31.15 -16.75
CA ASP A 33 37.03 -30.80 -15.81
C ASP A 33 36.16 -29.63 -16.29
N ALA A 34 36.56 -28.91 -17.34
CA ALA A 34 35.84 -27.73 -17.82
C ALA A 34 34.41 -28.03 -18.30
N ALA A 35 34.18 -29.22 -18.85
CA ALA A 35 32.82 -29.66 -19.22
C ALA A 35 31.95 -29.92 -17.98
N GLN A 36 32.52 -30.53 -16.94
CA GLN A 36 31.83 -30.82 -15.69
C GLN A 36 31.51 -29.54 -14.91
N GLY A 37 32.45 -28.60 -14.82
CA GLY A 37 32.22 -27.30 -14.18
C GLY A 37 31.15 -26.46 -14.88
N ARG A 38 31.13 -26.43 -16.22
CA ARG A 38 30.03 -25.77 -16.94
C ARG A 38 28.67 -26.45 -16.68
N ALA A 39 28.64 -27.78 -16.66
CA ALA A 39 27.42 -28.53 -16.36
C ALA A 39 26.94 -28.27 -14.91
N TYR A 40 27.85 -28.14 -13.95
CA TYR A 40 27.52 -27.77 -12.58
C TYR A 40 26.75 -26.44 -12.53
N TRP A 41 27.31 -25.38 -13.11
CA TRP A 41 26.70 -24.04 -13.10
C TRP A 41 25.38 -23.97 -13.88
N GLN A 42 25.22 -24.78 -14.93
CA GLN A 42 23.94 -24.91 -15.65
C GLN A 42 22.84 -25.54 -14.77
N HIS A 43 23.18 -26.47 -13.87
CA HIS A 43 22.24 -27.12 -12.97
C HIS A 43 22.03 -26.38 -11.64
N ALA A 44 22.96 -25.49 -11.26
CA ALA A 44 22.90 -24.75 -9.99
C ALA A 44 21.70 -23.78 -9.87
N GLY A 45 20.97 -23.50 -10.96
CA GLY A 45 19.75 -22.69 -10.92
C GLY A 45 20.00 -21.20 -10.64
N VAL A 46 21.17 -20.71 -11.03
CA VAL A 46 21.73 -19.39 -10.69
C VAL A 46 21.66 -18.39 -11.86
N ASP A 47 20.85 -18.65 -12.87
CA ASP A 47 20.67 -17.74 -14.01
C ASP A 47 19.97 -16.43 -13.55
N PRO A 48 20.66 -15.29 -13.54
CA PRO A 48 20.10 -14.03 -13.06
C PRO A 48 19.00 -13.49 -13.98
N ALA A 49 18.94 -13.91 -15.23
CA ALA A 49 17.87 -13.53 -16.16
C ALA A 49 16.54 -14.26 -15.90
N ARG A 50 16.53 -15.26 -15.00
CA ARG A 50 15.33 -16.05 -14.64
C ARG A 50 14.69 -15.63 -13.32
N GLY A 51 15.22 -14.62 -12.63
CA GLY A 51 14.68 -14.15 -11.35
C GLY A 51 13.78 -12.92 -11.49
N ASP A 52 12.72 -12.86 -10.68
CA ASP A 52 11.90 -11.66 -10.54
C ASP A 52 12.64 -10.58 -9.72
N ALA A 53 12.45 -9.30 -10.04
CA ALA A 53 13.00 -8.22 -9.25
C ALA A 53 12.50 -8.27 -7.80
N LEU A 54 13.36 -7.91 -6.83
CA LEU A 54 12.94 -7.83 -5.43
C LEU A 54 11.95 -6.68 -5.24
N HIS A 55 10.70 -7.03 -4.91
CA HIS A 55 9.63 -6.08 -4.64
C HIS A 55 9.60 -5.72 -3.15
N LEU A 56 10.60 -4.97 -2.68
CA LEU A 56 10.75 -4.66 -1.26
C LEU A 56 9.69 -3.71 -0.68
N GLY A 57 8.78 -3.17 -1.50
CA GLY A 57 7.81 -2.13 -1.05
C GLY A 57 8.46 -0.81 -0.62
N LEU A 58 9.78 -0.69 -0.77
CA LEU A 58 10.61 0.42 -0.33
C LEU A 58 11.15 1.25 -1.50
N ARG A 59 10.58 1.12 -2.70
CA ARG A 59 10.96 1.97 -3.83
C ARG A 59 10.42 3.37 -3.58
N GLY A 60 11.31 4.32 -3.36
CA GLY A 60 10.93 5.72 -3.19
C GLY A 60 10.84 6.42 -4.54
N ASN A 61 10.44 7.69 -4.55
CA ASN A 61 10.37 8.44 -5.79
C ASN A 61 11.77 8.62 -6.37
N PRO A 62 11.98 8.23 -7.64
CA PRO A 62 13.25 8.42 -8.30
C PRO A 62 13.65 9.90 -8.21
N GLN A 63 14.81 10.17 -7.61
CA GLN A 63 15.42 11.50 -7.74
C GLN A 63 15.70 11.73 -9.23
N PRO A 64 15.31 12.87 -9.83
CA PRO A 64 15.52 13.16 -11.24
C PRO A 64 17.01 13.33 -11.63
N SER A 65 17.96 13.14 -10.70
CA SER A 65 19.39 13.15 -11.01
C SER A 65 19.82 11.80 -11.56
N GLY A 66 20.09 11.75 -12.86
CA GLY A 66 20.74 10.62 -13.51
C GLY A 66 22.07 10.26 -12.82
N ALA A 67 22.07 9.08 -12.18
CA ALA A 67 23.23 8.32 -11.74
C ALA A 67 24.18 8.95 -10.70
N LEU A 68 23.87 8.76 -9.41
CA LEU A 68 24.86 8.36 -8.40
C LEU A 68 24.20 7.30 -7.51
N ARG A 69 24.79 6.11 -7.40
CA ARG A 69 24.38 5.14 -6.36
C ARG A 69 24.45 5.83 -5.00
N GLN A 70 23.47 5.57 -4.15
CA GLN A 70 23.46 6.11 -2.80
C GLN A 70 24.08 5.09 -1.85
N THR A 71 24.89 5.57 -0.91
CA THR A 71 25.49 4.76 0.15
C THR A 71 25.09 5.34 1.50
N LEU A 72 24.47 4.53 2.35
CA LEU A 72 24.17 4.89 3.73
C LEU A 72 24.88 3.92 4.67
N GLN A 73 25.39 4.45 5.79
CA GLN A 73 26.12 3.70 6.81
C GLN A 73 25.33 3.68 8.13
N LEU A 74 25.34 2.54 8.81
CA LEU A 74 24.90 2.37 10.19
C LEU A 74 26.02 1.75 11.02
N GLU A 75 26.20 2.25 12.23
CA GLU A 75 27.14 1.70 13.21
C GLU A 75 26.39 0.87 14.25
N VAL A 76 26.92 -0.33 14.53
CA VAL A 76 26.37 -1.26 15.51
C VAL A 76 27.50 -1.66 16.48
N PRO A 77 27.39 -1.39 17.79
CA PRO A 77 28.35 -1.88 18.77
C PRO A 77 28.45 -3.41 18.74
N LEU A 78 29.64 -3.99 18.87
CA LEU A 78 29.78 -5.46 18.92
C LEU A 78 29.06 -6.06 20.14
N SER A 79 28.87 -5.28 21.22
CA SER A 79 28.05 -5.67 22.38
C SER A 79 26.60 -6.00 22.02
N ASP A 80 26.11 -5.42 20.92
CA ASP A 80 24.74 -5.60 20.42
C ASP A 80 24.61 -6.83 19.51
N LEU A 81 25.72 -7.52 19.21
CA LEU A 81 25.77 -8.70 18.34
C LEU A 81 25.86 -10.02 19.11
N GLY A 82 25.55 -10.03 20.42
CA GLY A 82 25.72 -11.21 21.28
C GLY A 82 25.04 -12.46 20.71
N GLY A 83 23.85 -12.31 20.13
CA GLY A 83 23.13 -13.40 19.45
C GLY A 83 23.81 -13.90 18.17
N ALA A 84 24.24 -12.98 17.30
CA ALA A 84 24.93 -13.31 16.05
C ALA A 84 26.29 -13.97 16.29
N LEU A 85 27.06 -13.49 17.27
CA LEU A 85 28.33 -14.09 17.69
C LEU A 85 28.12 -15.48 18.30
N ALA A 86 27.14 -15.63 19.20
CA ALA A 86 26.81 -16.91 19.79
C ALA A 86 26.34 -17.94 18.74
N LEU A 87 25.57 -17.50 17.73
CA LEU A 87 25.16 -18.37 16.63
C LEU A 87 26.34 -18.81 15.77
N ALA A 88 27.24 -17.89 15.43
CA ALA A 88 28.47 -18.21 14.71
C ALA A 88 29.29 -19.27 15.48
N ASP A 89 29.50 -19.06 16.78
CA ASP A 89 30.18 -20.01 17.66
C ASP A 89 29.45 -21.37 17.76
N PHE A 90 28.12 -21.35 17.87
CA PHE A 90 27.29 -22.56 17.94
C PHE A 90 27.38 -23.40 16.67
N LEU A 91 27.40 -22.75 15.52
CA LEU A 91 27.54 -23.43 14.21
C LEU A 91 28.99 -23.80 13.89
N GLY A 92 29.97 -23.27 14.62
CA GLY A 92 31.39 -23.41 14.30
C GLY A 92 31.78 -22.70 13.00
N GLN A 93 31.08 -21.61 12.67
CA GLN A 93 31.17 -20.90 11.40
C GLN A 93 31.58 -19.44 11.62
N PRO A 94 32.18 -18.76 10.62
CA PRO A 94 32.57 -17.37 10.77
C PRO A 94 31.35 -16.43 10.80
N LEU A 95 31.51 -15.27 11.43
CA LEU A 95 30.43 -14.29 11.64
C LEU A 95 29.83 -13.79 10.31
N ASP A 96 30.63 -13.69 9.26
CA ASP A 96 30.22 -13.22 7.94
C ASP A 96 29.16 -14.13 7.30
N LEU A 97 29.19 -15.44 7.52
CA LEU A 97 28.13 -16.36 7.09
C LEU A 97 26.78 -15.99 7.74
N VAL A 98 26.79 -15.72 9.05
CA VAL A 98 25.58 -15.32 9.80
C VAL A 98 25.06 -13.97 9.29
N LEU A 99 25.95 -12.99 9.12
CA LEU A 99 25.60 -11.67 8.60
C LEU A 99 25.00 -11.75 7.20
N GLN A 100 25.64 -12.48 6.30
CA GLN A 100 25.19 -12.70 4.93
C GLN A 100 23.83 -13.39 4.88
N GLY A 101 23.67 -14.45 5.67
CA GLY A 101 22.43 -15.20 5.73
C GLY A 101 21.25 -14.35 6.20
N LEU A 102 21.43 -13.57 7.27
CA LEU A 102 20.41 -12.65 7.76
C LEU A 102 20.04 -11.56 6.74
N TRP A 103 21.00 -11.13 5.92
CA TRP A 103 20.75 -10.14 4.86
C TRP A 103 19.82 -10.72 3.79
N TRP A 104 20.08 -11.95 3.37
CA TRP A 104 19.22 -12.63 2.40
C TRP A 104 17.85 -12.99 2.96
N VAL A 105 17.77 -13.41 4.23
CA VAL A 105 16.49 -13.63 4.92
C VAL A 105 15.66 -12.35 4.95
N LEU A 106 16.27 -11.21 5.31
CA LEU A 106 15.58 -9.92 5.32
C LEU A 106 15.02 -9.55 3.94
N LEU A 107 15.82 -9.70 2.89
CA LEU A 107 15.40 -9.41 1.53
C LEU A 107 14.28 -10.32 1.03
N GLY A 108 14.33 -11.61 1.35
CA GLY A 108 13.27 -12.56 1.00
C GLY A 108 11.97 -12.25 1.73
N ARG A 109 12.05 -11.94 3.03
CA ARG A 109 10.91 -11.49 3.85
C ARG A 109 10.22 -10.26 3.25
N LEU A 110 11.00 -9.21 2.98
CA LEU A 110 10.46 -7.94 2.49
C LEU A 110 9.93 -8.02 1.05
N SER A 111 10.51 -8.88 0.22
CA SER A 111 10.04 -9.10 -1.16
C SER A 111 8.88 -10.10 -1.27
N GLY A 112 8.58 -10.85 -0.20
CA GLY A 112 7.65 -11.98 -0.23
C GLY A 112 8.13 -13.16 -1.09
N GLN A 113 9.40 -13.15 -1.52
CA GLN A 113 9.97 -14.19 -2.36
C GLN A 113 10.57 -15.32 -1.53
N ARG A 114 10.26 -16.57 -1.90
CA ARG A 114 10.86 -17.77 -1.31
C ARG A 114 12.18 -18.19 -1.93
N GLY A 115 12.62 -17.51 -2.98
CA GLY A 115 13.94 -17.72 -3.53
C GLY A 115 14.28 -16.76 -4.64
N PHE A 116 15.56 -16.40 -4.71
CA PHE A 116 16.11 -15.44 -5.66
C PHE A 116 17.58 -15.74 -5.91
N VAL A 117 18.17 -15.13 -6.94
CA VAL A 117 19.60 -15.23 -7.22
C VAL A 117 20.30 -14.02 -6.61
N ALA A 118 21.07 -14.27 -5.56
CA ALA A 118 22.00 -13.31 -4.98
C ALA A 118 23.39 -13.47 -5.61
N GLY A 119 24.29 -12.55 -5.32
CA GLY A 119 25.72 -12.78 -5.55
C GLY A 119 26.50 -12.75 -4.26
N TRP A 120 27.46 -13.64 -4.20
CA TRP A 120 28.47 -13.69 -3.17
C TRP A 120 29.77 -13.14 -3.73
N LEU A 121 30.35 -12.15 -3.04
CA LEU A 121 31.63 -11.60 -3.42
C LEU A 121 32.74 -12.36 -2.67
N HIS A 122 33.61 -13.02 -3.41
CA HIS A 122 34.69 -13.84 -2.86
C HIS A 122 36.03 -13.35 -3.39
N ASP A 123 37.00 -13.10 -2.52
CA ASP A 123 38.38 -12.85 -2.92
C ASP A 123 39.12 -14.20 -2.98
N CYS A 124 39.30 -14.75 -4.19
CA CYS A 124 39.92 -16.07 -4.34
C CYS A 124 41.44 -16.05 -4.16
N ARG A 125 42.03 -14.91 -3.79
CA ARG A 125 43.48 -14.79 -3.59
C ARG A 125 44.00 -15.74 -2.51
N SER A 126 43.22 -15.94 -1.44
CA SER A 126 43.55 -16.85 -0.34
C SER A 126 43.25 -18.32 -0.64
N ASP A 127 42.58 -18.63 -1.76
CA ASP A 127 42.29 -20.01 -2.14
C ASP A 127 43.53 -20.73 -2.71
N TYR A 128 44.56 -19.95 -3.05
CA TYR A 128 45.77 -20.41 -3.72
C TYR A 128 47.02 -19.82 -3.06
N ASP A 129 47.85 -20.67 -2.46
CA ASP A 129 49.08 -20.27 -1.73
C ASP A 129 49.99 -19.33 -2.53
N HIS A 130 50.03 -19.47 -3.85
CA HIS A 130 50.91 -18.69 -4.73
C HIS A 130 50.46 -17.25 -4.96
N PHE A 131 49.19 -16.91 -4.68
CA PHE A 131 48.62 -15.61 -5.02
C PHE A 131 48.33 -14.72 -3.80
N GLU A 132 48.41 -15.22 -2.56
CA GLU A 132 48.00 -14.53 -1.32
C GLU A 132 48.50 -13.07 -1.19
N ASN A 133 49.72 -12.79 -1.65
CA ASN A 133 50.34 -11.46 -1.58
C ASN A 133 50.52 -10.79 -2.95
N THR A 134 49.77 -11.23 -3.97
CA THR A 134 49.88 -10.75 -5.34
C THR A 134 48.88 -9.62 -5.64
N LEU A 135 49.39 -8.52 -6.17
CA LEU A 135 48.57 -7.41 -6.67
C LEU A 135 47.79 -7.83 -7.91
N GLY A 136 46.47 -7.71 -7.87
CA GLY A 136 45.59 -8.09 -8.98
C GLY A 136 44.11 -8.16 -8.59
N VAL A 137 43.25 -8.39 -9.58
CA VAL A 137 41.80 -8.49 -9.41
C VAL A 137 41.40 -9.96 -9.22
N PHE A 138 41.44 -10.42 -7.97
CA PHE A 138 41.07 -11.78 -7.58
C PHE A 138 39.64 -11.90 -7.06
N GLU A 139 38.93 -10.77 -6.90
CA GLU A 139 37.53 -10.79 -6.49
C GLU A 139 36.62 -11.34 -7.59
N LYS A 140 35.75 -12.27 -7.21
CA LYS A 140 34.71 -12.84 -8.05
C LYS A 140 33.34 -12.61 -7.47
N ILE A 141 32.35 -12.56 -8.36
CA ILE A 141 30.93 -12.60 -7.99
C ILE A 141 30.42 -13.99 -8.36
N LEU A 142 30.25 -14.85 -7.36
CA LEU A 142 29.63 -16.15 -7.55
C LEU A 142 28.14 -16.01 -7.33
N PRO A 143 27.30 -16.33 -8.33
CA PRO A 143 25.86 -16.26 -8.15
C PRO A 143 25.43 -17.41 -7.23
N LEU A 144 24.52 -17.12 -6.29
CA LEU A 144 23.98 -18.10 -5.37
C LEU A 144 22.46 -18.09 -5.43
N ARG A 145 21.88 -19.27 -5.61
CA ARG A 145 20.45 -19.46 -5.47
C ARG A 145 20.10 -19.50 -3.98
N VAL A 146 19.45 -18.46 -3.49
CA VAL A 146 18.87 -18.38 -2.15
C VAL A 146 17.50 -19.03 -2.20
N GLU A 147 17.22 -19.93 -1.27
CA GLU A 147 15.92 -20.57 -1.09
C GLU A 147 15.53 -20.48 0.39
N LEU A 148 14.38 -19.90 0.67
CA LEU A 148 13.89 -19.58 2.00
C LEU A 148 12.62 -20.36 2.25
N ASP A 149 12.70 -21.36 3.13
CA ASP A 149 11.56 -22.07 3.68
C ASP A 149 11.19 -21.41 5.02
N PRO A 150 10.03 -20.73 5.13
CA PRO A 150 9.64 -20.00 6.34
C PRO A 150 9.67 -20.85 7.61
N ALA A 151 9.36 -22.15 7.51
CA ALA A 151 9.29 -23.06 8.65
C ALA A 151 10.66 -23.61 9.07
N ARG A 152 11.72 -23.41 8.28
CA ARG A 152 13.04 -23.97 8.56
C ARG A 152 13.75 -23.20 9.66
N HIS A 153 14.51 -23.90 10.49
CA HIS A 153 15.37 -23.28 11.50
C HIS A 153 16.54 -22.55 10.84
N LEU A 154 16.89 -21.38 11.37
CA LEU A 154 17.97 -20.55 10.82
C LEU A 154 19.31 -21.29 10.80
N GLY A 155 19.65 -22.00 11.87
CA GLY A 155 20.94 -22.73 11.95
C GLY A 155 21.08 -23.80 10.87
N GLU A 156 20.03 -24.60 10.67
CA GLU A 156 19.98 -25.62 9.61
C GLU A 156 20.09 -24.99 8.21
N TRP A 157 19.41 -23.87 8.00
CA TRP A 157 19.47 -23.16 6.73
C TRP A 157 20.85 -22.57 6.45
N LEU A 158 21.51 -21.98 7.46
CA LEU A 158 22.86 -21.44 7.32
C LEU A 158 23.90 -22.53 7.01
N GLN A 159 23.82 -23.69 7.66
CA GLN A 159 24.68 -24.84 7.35
C GLN A 159 24.49 -25.28 5.89
N GLN A 160 23.24 -25.39 5.44
CA GLN A 160 22.97 -25.80 4.06
C GLN A 160 23.40 -24.74 3.02
N ALA A 161 23.34 -23.46 3.40
CA ALA A 161 23.87 -22.38 2.57
C ALA A 161 25.40 -22.44 2.48
N GLU A 162 26.08 -22.77 3.59
CA GLU A 162 27.54 -22.95 3.63
C GLU A 162 28.01 -24.16 2.81
N GLU A 163 27.34 -25.31 2.93
CA GLU A 163 27.60 -26.49 2.09
C GLU A 163 27.51 -26.13 0.60
N ARG A 164 26.46 -25.38 0.22
CA ARG A 164 26.25 -24.93 -1.17
C ARG A 164 27.34 -23.94 -1.62
N LEU A 165 27.79 -23.05 -0.75
CA LEU A 165 28.91 -22.15 -1.03
C LEU A 165 30.21 -22.93 -1.23
N GLY A 166 30.45 -23.96 -0.42
CA GLY A 166 31.57 -24.89 -0.58
C GLY A 166 31.56 -25.59 -1.94
N ASP A 167 30.39 -26.11 -2.36
CA ASP A 167 30.23 -26.68 -3.70
C ASP A 167 30.50 -25.64 -4.80
N HIS A 168 30.01 -24.41 -4.65
CA HIS A 168 30.25 -23.31 -5.60
C HIS A 168 31.73 -22.96 -5.71
N LEU A 169 32.47 -22.93 -4.60
CA LEU A 169 33.91 -22.71 -4.57
C LEU A 169 34.68 -23.78 -5.32
N GLY A 170 34.27 -25.05 -5.21
CA GLY A 170 34.89 -26.15 -5.94
C GLY A 170 34.82 -26.00 -7.46
N TRP A 171 33.83 -25.26 -7.97
CA TRP A 171 33.63 -25.01 -9.40
C TRP A 171 33.82 -23.55 -9.81
N GLN A 172 34.33 -22.69 -8.93
CA GLN A 172 34.36 -21.23 -9.12
C GLN A 172 35.08 -20.79 -10.40
N GLU A 173 36.10 -21.53 -10.83
CA GLU A 173 36.89 -21.19 -12.01
C GLU A 173 36.14 -21.40 -13.34
N TYR A 174 35.12 -22.25 -13.30
CA TYR A 174 34.29 -22.60 -14.45
C TYR A 174 32.96 -21.83 -14.48
N CYS A 175 32.77 -20.87 -13.57
CA CYS A 175 31.56 -20.06 -13.53
C CYS A 175 31.45 -19.25 -14.84
N PRO A 176 30.34 -19.40 -15.61
CA PRO A 176 30.20 -18.77 -16.93
C PRO A 176 30.00 -17.26 -16.86
N ILE A 177 29.81 -16.70 -15.66
CA ILE A 177 29.61 -15.26 -15.48
C ILE A 177 30.98 -14.57 -15.47
N GLU A 178 31.42 -14.09 -16.63
CA GLU A 178 32.25 -12.89 -16.66
C GLU A 178 31.40 -11.76 -16.08
N ALA A 179 31.79 -11.28 -14.89
CA ALA A 179 31.16 -10.26 -14.03
C ALA A 179 29.83 -9.63 -14.52
N PRO A 180 28.74 -9.66 -13.72
CA PRO A 180 27.48 -8.99 -14.07
C PRO A 180 27.76 -7.56 -14.54
N THR A 181 27.53 -7.29 -15.82
CA THR A 181 27.70 -5.95 -16.37
C THR A 181 26.59 -5.05 -15.81
N SER A 182 26.77 -3.73 -15.86
CA SER A 182 25.74 -2.79 -15.39
C SER A 182 24.40 -2.92 -16.14
N ALA A 183 24.34 -3.68 -17.24
CA ALA A 183 23.13 -3.94 -18.00
C ALA A 183 22.25 -5.04 -17.39
N ALA A 184 22.78 -5.89 -16.50
CA ALA A 184 22.04 -6.95 -15.80
C ALA A 184 22.65 -7.22 -14.41
N PRO A 185 22.52 -6.28 -13.46
CA PRO A 185 23.04 -6.47 -12.10
C PRO A 185 22.29 -7.59 -11.38
N LEU A 186 22.98 -8.29 -10.48
CA LEU A 186 22.34 -9.18 -9.51
C LEU A 186 21.49 -8.37 -8.54
N LEU A 187 20.45 -8.99 -7.97
CA LEU A 187 19.51 -8.26 -7.11
C LEU A 187 20.16 -7.83 -5.79
N ALA A 188 20.95 -8.71 -5.19
CA ALA A 188 21.53 -8.49 -3.88
C ALA A 188 22.95 -9.07 -3.76
N GLY A 189 23.84 -8.31 -3.14
CA GLY A 189 25.20 -8.73 -2.81
C GLY A 189 25.52 -8.53 -1.34
N PHE A 190 26.52 -9.27 -0.86
CA PHE A 190 27.10 -9.12 0.47
C PHE A 190 28.63 -9.16 0.39
N VAL A 191 29.29 -8.32 1.20
CA VAL A 191 30.75 -8.27 1.34
C VAL A 191 31.09 -8.13 2.82
N PHE A 192 32.02 -8.94 3.30
CA PHE A 192 32.63 -8.76 4.61
C PHE A 192 34.09 -8.34 4.45
N GLU A 193 34.43 -7.12 4.85
CA GLU A 193 35.78 -6.57 4.73
C GLU A 193 36.62 -7.02 5.95
N GLN A 194 37.42 -8.06 5.77
CA GLN A 194 38.28 -8.61 6.83
C GLN A 194 39.61 -7.85 7.03
N ALA A 195 39.89 -6.82 6.24
CA ALA A 195 41.21 -6.19 6.24
C ALA A 195 41.51 -5.45 7.57
N HIS A 196 42.58 -5.86 8.26
CA HIS A 196 43.23 -5.05 9.28
C HIS A 196 44.00 -3.91 8.60
N ILE A 197 43.32 -2.79 8.46
CA ILE A 197 43.83 -1.62 7.74
C ILE A 197 44.54 -0.71 8.75
N ASP A 198 45.81 -0.42 8.52
CA ASP A 198 46.52 0.62 9.27
C ASP A 198 45.76 1.95 9.09
N PRO A 199 45.58 2.79 10.13
CA PRO A 199 44.89 4.08 10.00
C PRO A 199 45.40 5.01 8.87
N ARG A 200 46.63 4.78 8.38
CA ARG A 200 47.26 5.52 7.27
C ARG A 200 46.95 4.94 5.88
N GLN A 201 46.36 3.75 5.81
CA GLN A 201 45.94 3.12 4.55
C GLN A 201 44.55 3.61 4.15
N VAL A 202 44.39 3.91 2.86
CA VAL A 202 43.10 4.28 2.27
C VAL A 202 42.67 3.16 1.34
N LEU A 203 41.54 2.53 1.63
CA LEU A 203 40.86 1.65 0.69
C LEU A 203 39.89 2.48 -0.14
N ALA A 204 40.17 2.56 -1.43
CA ALA A 204 39.24 3.06 -2.43
C ALA A 204 38.72 1.87 -3.23
N TYR A 205 37.48 1.45 -2.95
CA TYR A 205 36.81 0.48 -3.79
C TYR A 205 36.21 1.19 -5.01
N PRO A 206 36.55 0.78 -6.25
CA PRO A 206 35.84 1.29 -7.41
C PRO A 206 34.35 0.93 -7.32
N HIS A 207 33.49 1.78 -7.89
CA HIS A 207 32.04 1.58 -7.87
C HIS A 207 31.65 0.19 -8.40
N ARG A 208 30.93 -0.58 -7.59
CA ARG A 208 30.44 -1.92 -7.96
C ARG A 208 29.05 -1.81 -8.60
N GLY A 209 29.00 -1.77 -9.94
CA GLY A 209 27.76 -1.77 -10.71
C GLY A 209 27.02 -3.11 -10.79
N ALA A 210 27.52 -4.13 -10.08
CA ALA A 210 27.10 -5.53 -10.27
C ALA A 210 25.88 -5.97 -9.44
N PHE A 211 25.40 -5.12 -8.51
CA PHE A 211 24.25 -5.42 -7.65
C PHE A 211 23.19 -4.32 -7.72
N GLU A 212 21.91 -4.57 -7.44
CA GLU A 212 20.94 -3.49 -7.15
C GLU A 212 21.09 -2.98 -5.71
N LEU A 213 21.30 -3.91 -4.77
CA LEU A 213 21.59 -3.67 -3.37
C LEU A 213 22.86 -4.41 -2.96
N LEU A 214 23.82 -3.70 -2.38
CA LEU A 214 25.04 -4.28 -1.84
C LEU A 214 25.15 -3.92 -0.36
N LEU A 215 25.14 -4.92 0.52
CA LEU A 215 25.49 -4.74 1.92
C LEU A 215 26.99 -5.02 2.11
N SER A 216 27.75 -4.04 2.58
CA SER A 216 29.11 -4.27 3.07
C SER A 216 29.17 -4.14 4.59
N ALA A 217 29.86 -5.09 5.22
CA ALA A 217 30.05 -5.18 6.65
C ALA A 217 31.56 -5.15 6.96
N ARG A 218 31.97 -4.33 7.92
CA ARG A 218 33.37 -4.27 8.37
C ARG A 218 33.45 -4.05 9.88
N VAL A 219 34.38 -4.72 10.54
CA VAL A 219 34.61 -4.54 11.98
C VAL A 219 35.82 -3.64 12.20
N ARG A 220 35.67 -2.58 12.99
CA ARG A 220 36.79 -1.72 13.43
C ARG A 220 36.71 -1.48 14.93
N GLY A 221 37.66 -2.02 15.67
CA GLY A 221 37.64 -1.94 17.13
C GLY A 221 36.45 -2.71 17.71
N GLN A 222 35.57 -2.03 18.44
CA GLN A 222 34.38 -2.60 19.07
C GLN A 222 33.07 -2.27 18.32
N THR A 223 33.17 -1.97 17.02
CA THR A 223 32.04 -1.52 16.20
C THR A 223 32.01 -2.26 14.87
N LEU A 224 30.82 -2.75 14.51
CA LEU A 224 30.46 -3.21 13.18
C LEU A 224 29.89 -2.02 12.39
N PHE A 225 30.45 -1.77 11.22
CA PHE A 225 29.95 -0.77 10.27
C PHE A 225 29.23 -1.50 9.14
N LEU A 226 27.98 -1.13 8.90
CA LEU A 226 27.11 -1.67 7.87
C LEU A 226 26.85 -0.60 6.83
N ASN A 227 27.14 -0.87 5.56
CA ASN A 227 26.88 0.06 4.46
C ASN A 227 25.96 -0.59 3.44
N ILE A 228 24.85 0.06 3.10
CA ILE A 228 24.04 -0.33 1.94
C ILE A 228 24.33 0.63 0.79
N GLN A 229 24.79 0.08 -0.32
CA GLN A 229 24.88 0.77 -1.60
C GLN A 229 23.72 0.35 -2.51
N ALA A 230 22.93 1.33 -2.96
CA ALA A 230 21.72 1.09 -3.75
C ALA A 230 21.66 1.95 -5.01
N ASN A 231 20.85 1.55 -5.99
CA ASN A 231 20.50 2.42 -7.12
C ASN A 231 19.60 3.57 -6.65
N GLY A 232 20.12 4.80 -6.64
CA GLY A 232 19.39 5.99 -6.19
C GLY A 232 18.18 6.37 -7.06
N ALA A 233 18.04 5.79 -8.25
CA ALA A 233 16.82 5.91 -9.06
C ALA A 233 15.72 4.92 -8.61
N ALA A 234 16.07 3.87 -7.88
CA ALA A 234 15.10 2.86 -7.41
C ALA A 234 14.80 2.96 -5.91
N TYR A 235 15.75 3.43 -5.11
CA TYR A 235 15.66 3.46 -3.64
C TYR A 235 15.94 4.86 -3.11
N SER A 236 15.07 5.35 -2.22
CA SER A 236 15.30 6.60 -1.49
C SER A 236 16.23 6.40 -0.30
N ALA A 237 16.87 7.47 0.18
CA ALA A 237 17.66 7.42 1.41
C ALA A 237 16.83 6.90 2.60
N ALA A 238 15.59 7.38 2.77
CA ALA A 238 14.68 6.94 3.84
C ALA A 238 14.37 5.44 3.76
N SER A 239 14.22 4.91 2.54
CA SER A 239 14.03 3.47 2.29
C SER A 239 15.23 2.65 2.75
N ILE A 240 16.45 3.12 2.45
CA ILE A 240 17.69 2.45 2.83
C ILE A 240 17.91 2.51 4.35
N GLU A 241 17.56 3.64 4.99
CA GLU A 241 17.57 3.76 6.45
C GLU A 241 16.66 2.74 7.13
N VAL A 242 15.47 2.47 6.58
CA VAL A 242 14.57 1.42 7.07
C VAL A 242 15.21 0.05 6.95
N LEU A 243 15.82 -0.28 5.81
CA LEU A 243 16.53 -1.56 5.62
C LEU A 243 17.66 -1.75 6.64
N LEU A 244 18.50 -0.73 6.84
CA LEU A 244 19.59 -0.78 7.81
C LEU A 244 19.07 -0.97 9.25
N GLU A 245 18.00 -0.28 9.62
CA GLU A 245 17.37 -0.37 10.95
C GLU A 245 16.75 -1.74 11.19
N GLN A 246 16.07 -2.29 10.19
CA GLN A 246 15.49 -3.64 10.24
C GLN A 246 16.57 -4.71 10.34
N TYR A 247 17.65 -4.58 9.55
CA TYR A 247 18.79 -5.49 9.63
C TYR A 247 19.48 -5.42 11.00
N ARG A 248 19.68 -4.21 11.56
CA ARG A 248 20.18 -4.05 12.94
C ARG A 248 19.26 -4.74 13.95
N THR A 249 17.95 -4.62 13.80
CA THR A 249 16.98 -5.28 14.68
C THR A 249 17.17 -6.79 14.67
N LEU A 250 17.32 -7.40 13.49
CA LEU A 250 17.58 -8.83 13.36
C LEU A 250 18.88 -9.24 14.08
N LEU A 251 19.95 -8.46 13.92
CA LEU A 251 21.22 -8.73 14.61
C LEU A 251 21.10 -8.67 16.13
N GLN A 252 20.35 -7.68 16.65
CA GLN A 252 20.18 -7.44 18.08
C GLN A 252 19.27 -8.48 18.77
N GLN A 253 18.29 -9.01 18.05
CA GLN A 253 17.27 -9.89 18.61
C GLN A 253 17.51 -11.38 18.32
N LEU A 254 18.63 -11.71 17.66
CA LEU A 254 18.92 -13.07 17.22
C LEU A 254 19.14 -14.02 18.41
N PRO A 255 18.44 -15.16 18.49
CA PRO A 255 18.80 -16.24 19.40
C PRO A 255 20.11 -16.91 18.96
N GLY A 256 20.98 -17.23 19.93
CA GLY A 256 22.30 -17.82 19.66
C GLY A 256 22.31 -19.32 19.37
N ASP A 257 21.17 -20.01 19.45
CA ASP A 257 21.05 -21.48 19.30
C ASP A 257 20.60 -21.93 17.89
N GLY A 258 20.27 -20.97 17.02
CA GLY A 258 19.85 -21.22 15.64
C GLY A 258 18.47 -21.88 15.50
N ALA A 259 17.73 -22.09 16.60
CA ALA A 259 16.45 -22.78 16.62
C ALA A 259 15.25 -21.88 16.27
N VAL A 260 15.49 -20.59 16.01
CA VAL A 260 14.45 -19.68 15.49
C VAL A 260 14.12 -20.05 14.05
N THR A 261 12.84 -20.05 13.70
CA THR A 261 12.43 -20.28 12.31
C THR A 261 12.69 -19.05 11.45
N LEU A 262 12.82 -19.26 10.13
CA LEU A 262 12.95 -18.17 9.18
C LEU A 262 11.72 -17.28 9.09
N ASP A 263 10.56 -17.62 9.69
CA ASP A 263 9.35 -16.76 9.78
C ASP A 263 9.22 -16.01 11.12
N ASP A 264 9.86 -16.52 12.18
CA ASP A 264 9.83 -15.92 13.52
C ASP A 264 10.84 -14.77 13.71
N LEU A 265 11.83 -14.63 12.82
CA LEU A 265 12.74 -13.47 12.81
C LEU A 265 11.98 -12.16 12.53
N GLU A 266 11.78 -11.30 13.52
CA GLU A 266 11.01 -10.06 13.37
C GLU A 266 11.93 -8.88 13.01
N PRO A 267 11.90 -8.34 11.77
CA PRO A 267 12.69 -7.17 11.40
C PRO A 267 12.17 -5.87 12.01
N VAL A 268 10.89 -5.79 12.41
CA VAL A 268 10.26 -4.55 12.89
C VAL A 268 10.56 -4.33 14.38
N GLY A 269 11.63 -3.59 14.64
CA GLY A 269 12.07 -3.21 15.98
C GLY A 269 11.23 -2.10 16.63
N ALA A 270 11.53 -1.78 17.90
CA ALA A 270 10.76 -0.80 18.69
C ALA A 270 10.69 0.60 18.04
N ARG A 271 11.78 1.05 17.40
CA ARG A 271 11.85 2.34 16.71
C ARG A 271 10.90 2.41 15.51
N GLU A 272 10.85 1.34 14.72
CA GLU A 272 9.94 1.26 13.59
C GLU A 272 8.49 1.13 14.06
N ARG A 273 8.21 0.31 15.09
CA ARG A 273 6.86 0.24 15.70
C ARG A 273 6.39 1.61 16.18
N GLN A 274 7.26 2.38 16.83
CA GLN A 274 6.94 3.74 17.25
C GLN A 274 6.63 4.65 16.06
N ARG A 275 7.39 4.56 14.96
CA ARG A 275 7.13 5.30 13.72
C ARG A 275 5.77 4.91 13.13
N LEU A 276 5.47 3.61 13.04
CA LEU A 276 4.22 3.07 12.51
C LEU A 276 3.02 3.47 13.39
N SER A 277 3.15 3.40 14.72
CA SER A 277 2.14 3.92 15.65
C SER A 277 1.94 5.44 15.51
N GLY A 278 2.98 6.17 15.10
CA GLY A 278 2.91 7.59 14.77
C GLY A 278 2.05 7.92 13.53
N LEU A 279 1.82 6.94 12.64
CA LEU A 279 0.95 7.11 11.47
C LEU A 279 -0.54 7.08 11.85
N ALA A 280 -0.88 6.48 12.99
CA ALA A 280 -2.24 6.50 13.49
C ALA A 280 -2.64 7.93 13.92
N PRO A 281 -3.90 8.34 13.73
CA PRO A 281 -4.38 9.64 14.20
C PRO A 281 -4.15 9.79 15.71
N GLN A 282 -3.35 10.78 16.10
CA GLN A 282 -3.01 11.04 17.52
C GLN A 282 -4.21 11.55 18.32
N GLN A 283 -5.18 12.17 17.64
CA GLN A 283 -6.42 12.68 18.23
C GLN A 283 -7.60 12.24 17.36
N PRO A 284 -8.20 11.06 17.65
CA PRO A 284 -9.39 10.64 16.92
C PRO A 284 -10.55 11.59 17.20
N VAL A 285 -11.34 11.91 16.17
CA VAL A 285 -12.50 12.78 16.33
C VAL A 285 -13.60 12.00 17.04
N GLN A 286 -13.81 12.26 18.33
CA GLN A 286 -14.81 11.58 19.14
C GLN A 286 -16.12 12.39 19.21
N SER A 287 -17.24 11.70 19.06
CA SER A 287 -18.59 12.20 19.33
C SER A 287 -19.52 11.01 19.49
N ASN A 288 -20.50 11.17 20.38
CA ASN A 288 -21.58 10.21 20.60
C ASN A 288 -22.83 10.57 19.78
N GLU A 289 -22.78 11.65 18.99
CA GLU A 289 -23.90 12.09 18.16
C GLU A 289 -23.97 11.27 16.87
N GLY A 290 -25.09 10.58 16.65
CA GLY A 290 -25.37 9.86 15.41
C GLY A 290 -25.85 10.79 14.28
N LEU A 291 -25.83 10.31 13.04
CA LEU A 291 -26.22 11.10 11.86
C LEU A 291 -27.66 11.64 11.93
N ALA A 292 -28.61 10.85 12.44
CA ALA A 292 -30.00 11.30 12.63
C ALA A 292 -30.10 12.44 13.66
N GLN A 293 -29.27 12.40 14.70
CA GLN A 293 -29.21 13.46 15.72
C GLN A 293 -28.57 14.73 15.13
N CYS A 294 -27.52 14.59 14.31
CA CYS A 294 -26.92 15.70 13.57
C CYS A 294 -27.96 16.41 12.70
N LEU A 295 -28.76 15.67 11.92
CA LEU A 295 -29.83 16.23 11.09
C LEU A 295 -30.84 17.03 11.93
N ALA A 296 -31.32 16.44 13.02
CA ALA A 296 -32.27 17.10 13.92
C ALA A 296 -31.66 18.34 14.60
N ARG A 297 -30.37 18.32 14.91
CA ARG A 297 -29.64 19.48 15.46
C ARG A 297 -29.56 20.61 14.43
N HIS A 298 -29.18 20.32 13.19
CA HIS A 298 -29.12 21.31 12.12
C HIS A 298 -30.50 21.89 11.77
N ALA A 299 -31.56 21.08 11.80
CA ALA A 299 -32.94 21.55 11.63
C ALA A 299 -33.38 22.54 12.72
N ARG A 300 -32.83 22.43 13.95
CA ARG A 300 -33.10 23.40 15.03
C ARG A 300 -32.20 24.64 14.96
N GLN A 301 -30.92 24.47 14.61
CA GLN A 301 -29.93 25.54 14.68
C GLN A 301 -29.91 26.41 13.41
N THR A 302 -30.11 25.81 12.25
CA THR A 302 -30.02 26.45 10.93
C THR A 302 -31.18 26.01 10.02
N PRO A 303 -32.45 26.19 10.43
CA PRO A 303 -33.62 25.62 9.76
C PRO A 303 -33.75 25.99 8.29
N GLN A 304 -33.37 27.23 7.93
CA GLN A 304 -33.51 27.81 6.59
C GLN A 304 -32.27 27.60 5.70
N ALA A 305 -31.21 26.99 6.21
CA ALA A 305 -30.03 26.69 5.40
C ALA A 305 -30.33 25.55 4.43
N MET A 306 -29.78 25.64 3.21
CA MET A 306 -29.95 24.59 2.18
C MET A 306 -29.38 23.26 2.69
N ALA A 307 -30.19 22.21 2.64
CA ALA A 307 -29.79 20.87 3.09
C ALA A 307 -29.68 19.87 1.93
N LEU A 308 -30.60 19.96 0.95
CA LEU A 308 -30.67 19.03 -0.18
C LEU A 308 -31.21 19.72 -1.43
N SER A 309 -30.58 19.50 -2.58
CA SER A 309 -31.02 20.04 -3.88
C SER A 309 -30.70 19.08 -5.02
N ASP A 310 -31.55 19.04 -6.06
CA ASP A 310 -31.24 18.44 -7.37
C ASP A 310 -31.24 19.49 -8.51
N GLY A 311 -31.27 20.77 -8.15
CA GLY A 311 -31.36 21.91 -9.07
C GLY A 311 -32.77 22.23 -9.56
N ARG A 312 -33.75 21.34 -9.36
CA ARG A 312 -35.17 21.58 -9.66
C ARG A 312 -35.98 21.80 -8.38
N GLN A 313 -35.66 21.05 -7.34
CA GLN A 313 -36.24 21.13 -6.01
C GLN A 313 -35.12 21.36 -5.00
N GLN A 314 -35.44 22.12 -3.95
CA GLN A 314 -34.54 22.38 -2.85
C GLN A 314 -35.29 22.26 -1.53
N LEU A 315 -34.68 21.58 -0.57
CA LEU A 315 -35.13 21.51 0.81
C LEU A 315 -34.10 22.20 1.71
N ASP A 316 -34.60 23.02 2.63
CA ASP A 316 -33.84 23.48 3.78
C ASP A 316 -33.81 22.40 4.88
N TYR A 317 -33.05 22.62 5.95
CA TYR A 317 -32.93 21.63 7.02
C TYR A 317 -34.26 21.36 7.75
N ALA A 318 -35.13 22.38 7.88
CA ALA A 318 -36.45 22.20 8.47
C ALA A 318 -37.33 21.29 7.60
N GLY A 319 -37.40 21.58 6.29
CA GLY A 319 -38.16 20.79 5.32
C GLY A 319 -37.60 19.38 5.14
N LEU A 320 -36.27 19.22 5.17
CA LEU A 320 -35.62 17.92 5.14
C LEU A 320 -35.99 17.08 6.37
N GLN A 321 -35.83 17.63 7.57
CA GLN A 321 -36.20 16.93 8.81
C GLN A 321 -37.68 16.55 8.83
N GLN A 322 -38.58 17.45 8.44
CA GLN A 322 -40.02 17.18 8.42
C GLN A 322 -40.35 16.04 7.44
N THR A 323 -39.82 16.10 6.23
CA THR A 323 -40.03 15.09 5.18
C THR A 323 -39.51 13.72 5.63
N VAL A 324 -38.28 13.65 6.12
CA VAL A 324 -37.65 12.42 6.58
C VAL A 324 -38.38 11.82 7.78
N THR A 325 -38.80 12.65 8.74
CA THR A 325 -39.56 12.20 9.92
C THR A 325 -40.90 11.60 9.52
N ARG A 326 -41.61 12.23 8.58
CA ARG A 326 -42.88 11.73 8.05
C ARG A 326 -42.71 10.39 7.35
N MET A 327 -41.70 10.28 6.48
CA MET A 327 -41.39 9.04 5.78
C MET A 327 -40.96 7.93 6.75
N ALA A 328 -40.19 8.26 7.78
CA ALA A 328 -39.80 7.30 8.82
C ALA A 328 -41.00 6.80 9.64
N GLY A 329 -41.94 7.69 10.00
CA GLY A 329 -43.20 7.30 10.63
C GLY A 329 -44.07 6.41 9.74
N TRP A 330 -44.10 6.69 8.44
CA TRP A 330 -44.77 5.83 7.47
C TRP A 330 -44.12 4.44 7.38
N LEU A 331 -42.79 4.36 7.33
CA LEU A 331 -42.05 3.09 7.36
C LEU A 331 -42.39 2.27 8.62
N GLN A 332 -42.42 2.91 9.79
CA GLN A 332 -42.86 2.28 11.04
C GLN A 332 -44.29 1.76 10.96
N GLY A 333 -45.21 2.52 10.34
CA GLY A 333 -46.58 2.10 10.08
C GLY A 333 -46.70 0.88 9.14
N GLN A 334 -45.72 0.67 8.26
CA GLN A 334 -45.61 -0.54 7.43
C GLN A 334 -44.96 -1.73 8.16
N GLY A 335 -44.63 -1.58 9.45
CA GLY A 335 -43.99 -2.62 10.25
C GLY A 335 -42.47 -2.65 10.15
N VAL A 336 -41.83 -1.63 9.55
CA VAL A 336 -40.38 -1.50 9.52
C VAL A 336 -39.86 -1.01 10.87
N GLY A 337 -38.93 -1.74 11.45
CA GLY A 337 -38.31 -1.44 12.74
C GLY A 337 -36.79 -1.52 12.72
N VAL A 338 -36.21 -1.44 13.93
CA VAL A 338 -34.75 -1.45 14.12
C VAL A 338 -34.13 -2.75 13.62
N GLY A 339 -33.05 -2.63 12.84
CA GLY A 339 -32.30 -3.80 12.35
C GLY A 339 -33.01 -4.59 11.25
N GLN A 340 -34.05 -4.05 10.62
CA GLN A 340 -34.66 -4.62 9.42
C GLN A 340 -34.10 -3.99 8.14
N CYS A 341 -34.06 -4.77 7.06
CA CYS A 341 -33.65 -4.30 5.74
C CYS A 341 -34.82 -3.67 4.99
N VAL A 342 -34.61 -2.48 4.43
CA VAL A 342 -35.51 -1.88 3.43
C VAL A 342 -34.78 -1.80 2.11
N ALA A 343 -35.26 -2.53 1.11
CA ALA A 343 -34.72 -2.43 -0.25
C ALA A 343 -35.35 -1.23 -0.97
N ILE A 344 -34.54 -0.44 -1.66
CA ILE A 344 -34.96 0.78 -2.34
C ILE A 344 -34.50 0.71 -3.79
N GLU A 345 -35.43 0.51 -4.72
CA GLU A 345 -35.14 0.59 -6.14
C GLU A 345 -35.14 2.04 -6.58
N THR A 346 -33.96 2.66 -6.62
CA THR A 346 -33.83 4.09 -6.89
C THR A 346 -32.54 4.41 -7.60
N GLU A 347 -32.61 5.39 -8.50
CA GLU A 347 -31.43 6.02 -9.07
C GLU A 347 -30.92 7.13 -8.14
N ARG A 348 -29.75 7.69 -8.44
CA ARG A 348 -29.23 8.88 -7.77
C ARG A 348 -30.17 10.07 -7.99
N SER A 349 -31.04 10.33 -7.02
CA SER A 349 -32.08 11.36 -7.07
C SER A 349 -32.38 11.94 -5.69
N LEU A 350 -33.05 13.10 -5.65
CA LEU A 350 -33.49 13.72 -4.39
C LEU A 350 -34.40 12.77 -3.60
N GLN A 351 -35.32 12.08 -4.28
CA GLN A 351 -36.21 11.11 -3.65
C GLN A 351 -35.44 9.91 -3.08
N GLY A 352 -34.50 9.34 -3.85
CA GLY A 352 -33.68 8.23 -3.36
C GLY A 352 -32.90 8.57 -2.09
N VAL A 353 -32.36 9.79 -2.01
CA VAL A 353 -31.70 10.28 -0.79
C VAL A 353 -32.68 10.45 0.38
N LEU A 354 -33.90 10.94 0.13
CA LEU A 354 -34.94 11.04 1.16
C LEU A 354 -35.37 9.65 1.68
N HIS A 355 -35.52 8.65 0.81
CA HIS A 355 -35.84 7.28 1.23
C HIS A 355 -34.72 6.69 2.09
N ILE A 356 -33.46 6.85 1.69
CA ILE A 356 -32.29 6.40 2.48
C ILE A 356 -32.30 7.04 3.87
N LEU A 357 -32.50 8.37 3.93
CA LEU A 357 -32.59 9.09 5.20
C LEU A 357 -33.73 8.57 6.08
N ALA A 358 -34.91 8.37 5.51
CA ALA A 358 -36.08 7.90 6.23
C ALA A 358 -35.84 6.51 6.83
N VAL A 359 -35.21 5.61 6.09
CA VAL A 359 -34.84 4.26 6.57
C VAL A 359 -33.87 4.35 7.75
N LEU A 360 -32.81 5.17 7.63
CA LEU A 360 -31.84 5.37 8.71
C LEU A 360 -32.48 6.00 9.95
N VAL A 361 -33.39 6.97 9.78
CA VAL A 361 -34.11 7.62 10.89
C VAL A 361 -35.12 6.66 11.53
N ALA A 362 -35.72 5.75 10.76
CA ALA A 362 -36.56 4.67 11.28
C ALA A 362 -35.78 3.57 12.03
N GLY A 363 -34.44 3.58 11.95
CA GLY A 363 -33.55 2.61 12.60
C GLY A 363 -33.33 1.32 11.81
N ALA A 364 -33.87 1.25 10.60
CA ALA A 364 -33.64 0.19 9.64
C ALA A 364 -32.36 0.47 8.84
N TYR A 365 -31.88 -0.54 8.11
CA TYR A 365 -30.78 -0.39 7.16
C TYR A 365 -31.29 -0.49 5.74
N TYR A 366 -30.69 0.27 4.82
CA TYR A 366 -31.13 0.29 3.43
C TYR A 366 -30.28 -0.63 2.55
N LEU A 367 -30.93 -1.20 1.53
CA LEU A 367 -30.31 -1.85 0.37
C LEU A 367 -30.73 -1.10 -0.90
N PRO A 368 -29.85 -0.31 -1.53
CA PRO A 368 -30.15 0.35 -2.79
C PRO A 368 -30.07 -0.64 -3.97
N LEU A 369 -31.02 -0.57 -4.89
CA LEU A 369 -31.06 -1.34 -6.14
C LEU A 369 -31.17 -0.38 -7.32
N GLU A 370 -30.27 -0.48 -8.31
CA GLU A 370 -30.38 0.37 -9.49
C GLU A 370 -31.54 -0.11 -10.39
N PRO A 371 -32.45 0.77 -10.80
CA PRO A 371 -33.54 0.42 -11.72
C PRO A 371 -33.03 -0.14 -13.06
N ALA A 372 -31.87 0.35 -13.51
CA ALA A 372 -31.22 -0.07 -14.75
C ALA A 372 -30.61 -1.48 -14.70
N TRP A 373 -30.51 -2.11 -13.52
CA TRP A 373 -30.00 -3.49 -13.42
C TRP A 373 -31.00 -4.51 -13.98
N PRO A 374 -30.50 -5.62 -14.55
CA PRO A 374 -31.35 -6.74 -14.96
C PRO A 374 -32.27 -7.20 -13.83
N ALA A 375 -33.51 -7.56 -14.17
CA ALA A 375 -34.52 -8.01 -13.21
C ALA A 375 -34.03 -9.21 -12.36
N GLU A 376 -33.36 -10.16 -13.00
CA GLU A 376 -32.74 -11.33 -12.34
C GLU A 376 -31.75 -10.90 -11.27
N ARG A 377 -30.83 -9.98 -11.58
CA ARG A 377 -29.87 -9.45 -10.61
C ARG A 377 -30.57 -8.80 -9.41
N ARG A 378 -31.61 -7.98 -9.64
CA ARG A 378 -32.36 -7.36 -8.55
C ARG A 378 -33.07 -8.41 -7.69
N HIS A 379 -33.70 -9.40 -8.31
CA HIS A 379 -34.36 -10.50 -7.62
C HIS A 379 -33.39 -11.34 -6.78
N ASP A 380 -32.20 -11.63 -7.31
CA ASP A 380 -31.15 -12.36 -6.59
C ASP A 380 -30.67 -11.61 -5.35
N LEU A 381 -30.48 -10.29 -5.46
CA LEU A 381 -30.08 -9.46 -4.32
C LEU A 381 -31.18 -9.37 -3.26
N LEU A 382 -32.45 -9.23 -3.68
CA LEU A 382 -33.60 -9.26 -2.78
C LEU A 382 -33.71 -10.61 -2.05
N THR A 383 -33.48 -11.71 -2.78
CA THR A 383 -33.46 -13.07 -2.20
C THR A 383 -32.39 -13.23 -1.13
N ARG A 384 -31.22 -12.64 -1.34
CA ARG A 384 -30.11 -12.70 -0.36
C ARG A 384 -30.33 -11.78 0.84
N ALA A 385 -31.06 -10.69 0.66
CA ALA A 385 -31.22 -9.66 1.68
C ALA A 385 -32.49 -9.82 2.52
N GLU A 386 -33.48 -10.57 2.02
CA GLU A 386 -34.77 -10.83 2.66
C GLU A 386 -35.40 -9.56 3.28
N PRO A 387 -35.65 -8.51 2.48
CA PRO A 387 -36.09 -7.22 3.02
C PRO A 387 -37.47 -7.31 3.68
N ALA A 388 -37.65 -6.54 4.75
CA ALA A 388 -38.95 -6.34 5.39
C ALA A 388 -39.90 -5.53 4.49
N LEU A 389 -39.35 -4.67 3.63
CA LEU A 389 -40.10 -3.86 2.67
C LEU A 389 -39.25 -3.55 1.44
N VAL A 390 -39.88 -3.58 0.26
CA VAL A 390 -39.29 -3.15 -1.01
C VAL A 390 -39.99 -1.89 -1.51
N LEU A 391 -39.27 -0.78 -1.57
CA LEU A 391 -39.73 0.46 -2.17
C LEU A 391 -39.36 0.47 -3.65
N CYS A 392 -40.35 0.40 -4.54
CA CYS A 392 -40.13 0.34 -5.98
C CYS A 392 -41.36 0.85 -6.77
N ASP A 393 -41.23 1.04 -8.07
CA ASP A 393 -42.40 1.26 -8.93
C ASP A 393 -43.29 -0.01 -8.91
N PRO A 394 -44.62 0.09 -8.72
CA PRO A 394 -45.53 -1.06 -8.80
C PRO A 394 -45.40 -1.90 -10.07
N ALA A 395 -44.98 -1.32 -11.19
CA ALA A 395 -44.74 -2.03 -12.44
C ALA A 395 -43.41 -2.80 -12.47
N SER A 396 -42.50 -2.52 -11.54
CA SER A 396 -41.17 -3.13 -11.45
C SER A 396 -41.24 -4.64 -11.19
N SER A 397 -40.26 -5.38 -11.69
CA SER A 397 -40.07 -6.79 -11.33
C SER A 397 -39.81 -6.99 -9.84
N SER A 398 -39.21 -5.99 -9.16
CA SER A 398 -38.92 -6.06 -7.72
C SER A 398 -40.18 -6.16 -6.87
N ALA A 399 -41.32 -5.65 -7.37
CA ALA A 399 -42.62 -5.73 -6.70
C ALA A 399 -43.26 -7.14 -6.74
N ARG A 400 -42.74 -8.05 -7.58
CA ARG A 400 -43.32 -9.38 -7.83
C ARG A 400 -42.77 -10.49 -6.93
N GLY A 401 -41.85 -10.15 -6.01
CA GLY A 401 -41.28 -11.09 -5.04
C GLY A 401 -42.24 -11.42 -3.89
N PRO A 402 -41.85 -12.35 -2.99
CA PRO A 402 -42.64 -12.69 -1.80
C PRO A 402 -42.60 -11.64 -0.69
N TRP A 403 -41.78 -10.60 -0.82
CA TRP A 403 -41.63 -9.52 0.19
C TRP A 403 -42.72 -8.45 0.04
N PRO A 404 -43.15 -7.81 1.15
CA PRO A 404 -44.00 -6.62 1.07
C PRO A 404 -43.36 -5.55 0.17
N SER A 405 -44.16 -4.95 -0.70
CA SER A 405 -43.71 -3.86 -1.57
C SER A 405 -44.65 -2.67 -1.52
N ALA A 406 -44.10 -1.48 -1.73
CA ALA A 406 -44.85 -0.24 -1.76
C ALA A 406 -44.25 0.73 -2.80
N SER A 407 -45.09 1.62 -3.32
CA SER A 407 -44.64 2.63 -4.27
C SER A 407 -43.72 3.66 -3.61
N LEU A 408 -42.63 4.03 -4.30
CA LEU A 408 -41.75 5.13 -3.90
C LEU A 408 -42.52 6.44 -3.67
N GLU A 409 -43.60 6.67 -4.43
CA GLU A 409 -44.45 7.84 -4.30
C GLU A 409 -45.36 7.81 -3.07
N GLN A 410 -45.75 6.61 -2.61
CA GLN A 410 -46.63 6.45 -1.44
C GLN A 410 -45.87 6.65 -0.14
N ALA A 411 -44.57 6.37 -0.13
CA ALA A 411 -43.71 6.55 1.03
C ALA A 411 -43.70 8.02 1.49
N GLY A 412 -44.53 8.35 2.50
CA GLY A 412 -44.65 9.69 3.08
C GLY A 412 -45.83 10.56 2.58
N ARG A 413 -46.77 10.02 1.79
CA ARG A 413 -47.99 10.77 1.37
C ARG A 413 -49.15 10.68 2.37
N ASP A 414 -49.25 9.61 3.15
CA ASP A 414 -50.34 9.45 4.12
C ASP A 414 -50.10 10.30 5.37
N ALA A 415 -51.21 10.79 5.95
CA ALA A 415 -51.29 11.75 7.06
C ALA A 415 -50.30 11.44 8.19
N GLU A 416 -49.80 12.49 8.87
CA GLU A 416 -48.79 12.46 9.94
C GLU A 416 -48.92 11.27 10.90
N LEU A 417 -48.38 10.11 10.48
CA LEU A 417 -48.27 8.96 11.34
C LEU A 417 -47.29 9.36 12.45
N PRO A 418 -47.64 9.12 13.74
CA PRO A 418 -46.76 9.49 14.83
C PRO A 418 -45.43 8.75 14.66
N PHE A 419 -44.35 9.51 14.48
CA PHE A 419 -43.01 8.95 14.44
C PHE A 419 -42.45 8.87 15.86
N GLN A 420 -42.01 7.68 16.25
CA GLN A 420 -41.29 7.49 17.50
C GLN A 420 -39.84 7.15 17.17
N ALA A 421 -38.93 8.10 17.43
CA ALA A 421 -37.51 7.89 17.22
C ALA A 421 -37.02 6.66 18.01
N PRO A 422 -36.46 5.62 17.35
CA PRO A 422 -35.94 4.47 18.05
C PRO A 422 -34.68 4.82 18.83
N GLN A 423 -34.39 4.05 19.88
CA GLN A 423 -33.08 4.11 20.54
C GLN A 423 -32.08 3.29 19.72
N LEU A 424 -31.14 3.97 19.07
CA LEU A 424 -30.08 3.32 18.29
C LEU A 424 -28.78 3.24 19.09
N THR A 425 -28.07 2.14 18.91
CA THR A 425 -26.69 1.96 19.35
C THR A 425 -25.77 1.97 18.12
N ASP A 426 -24.48 2.18 18.35
CA ASP A 426 -23.46 2.14 17.30
C ASP A 426 -23.39 0.80 16.55
N ARG A 427 -23.94 -0.28 17.13
CA ARG A 427 -23.97 -1.64 16.57
C ARG A 427 -25.14 -1.92 15.65
N HIS A 428 -26.15 -1.05 15.62
CA HIS A 428 -27.25 -1.24 14.68
C HIS A 428 -26.77 -0.97 13.24
N LEU A 429 -27.31 -1.74 12.31
CA LEU A 429 -26.97 -1.65 10.89
C LEU A 429 -27.52 -0.35 10.28
N ALA A 430 -26.73 0.27 9.41
CA ALA A 430 -27.07 1.46 8.64
C ALA A 430 -27.32 1.14 7.16
N TYR A 431 -26.49 0.29 6.55
CA TYR A 431 -26.70 -0.12 5.16
C TYR A 431 -26.15 -1.52 4.85
N LEU A 432 -26.69 -2.07 3.76
CA LEU A 432 -26.22 -3.27 3.10
C LEU A 432 -25.88 -2.93 1.64
N LEU A 433 -24.63 -3.11 1.25
CA LEU A 433 -24.19 -2.98 -0.15
C LEU A 433 -23.60 -4.29 -0.65
N PHE A 434 -23.86 -4.64 -1.91
CA PHE A 434 -23.31 -5.84 -2.52
C PHE A 434 -22.11 -5.52 -3.40
N THR A 435 -20.99 -6.20 -3.16
CA THR A 435 -19.78 -6.11 -3.97
C THR A 435 -19.63 -7.33 -4.88
N SER A 436 -18.85 -7.19 -5.96
CA SER A 436 -18.48 -8.32 -6.81
C SER A 436 -17.56 -9.27 -6.01
N GLY A 437 -18.08 -10.41 -5.57
CA GLY A 437 -17.28 -11.41 -4.89
C GLY A 437 -16.28 -12.07 -5.84
N SER A 438 -15.11 -12.45 -5.32
CA SER A 438 -14.09 -13.22 -6.05
C SER A 438 -14.59 -14.55 -6.63
N THR A 439 -15.70 -15.08 -6.11
CA THR A 439 -16.36 -16.31 -6.54
C THR A 439 -17.43 -16.09 -7.62
N GLY A 440 -17.60 -14.85 -8.11
CA GLY A 440 -18.65 -14.46 -9.06
C GLY A 440 -20.01 -14.18 -8.41
N ALA A 441 -20.26 -14.69 -7.20
CA ALA A 441 -21.48 -14.39 -6.44
C ALA A 441 -21.34 -13.05 -5.68
N PRO A 442 -22.35 -12.15 -5.71
CA PRO A 442 -22.33 -10.92 -4.94
C PRO A 442 -22.21 -11.18 -3.43
N LYS A 443 -21.34 -10.44 -2.74
CA LYS A 443 -21.15 -10.50 -1.28
C LYS A 443 -21.76 -9.27 -0.62
N GLY A 444 -22.60 -9.47 0.39
CA GLY A 444 -23.23 -8.39 1.15
C GLY A 444 -22.28 -7.85 2.22
N VAL A 445 -22.03 -6.55 2.19
CA VAL A 445 -21.28 -5.81 3.20
C VAL A 445 -22.28 -5.05 4.07
N LEU A 446 -22.36 -5.46 5.33
CA LEU A 446 -23.17 -4.84 6.36
C LEU A 446 -22.34 -3.80 7.12
N VAL A 447 -22.84 -2.58 7.20
CA VAL A 447 -22.15 -1.49 7.91
C VAL A 447 -23.02 -0.98 9.04
N GLU A 448 -22.41 -0.82 10.22
CA GLU A 448 -23.06 -0.32 11.42
C GLU A 448 -23.12 1.22 11.44
N HIS A 449 -24.09 1.79 12.17
CA HIS A 449 -24.24 3.23 12.36
C HIS A 449 -22.99 3.87 12.97
N GLY A 450 -22.33 3.20 13.92
CA GLY A 450 -21.12 3.70 14.55
C GLY A 450 -19.95 3.82 13.57
N ALA A 451 -19.78 2.82 12.69
CA ALA A 451 -18.76 2.84 11.65
C ALA A 451 -19.01 3.98 10.65
N LEU A 452 -20.26 4.14 10.20
CA LEU A 452 -20.65 5.21 9.29
C LEU A 452 -20.49 6.60 9.91
N GLY A 453 -20.90 6.78 11.17
CA GLY A 453 -20.74 8.04 11.91
C GLY A 453 -19.27 8.38 12.14
N ASN A 454 -18.44 7.39 12.50
CA ASN A 454 -16.99 7.56 12.62
C ASN A 454 -16.36 7.99 11.28
N TYR A 455 -16.73 7.33 10.18
CA TYR A 455 -16.23 7.67 8.85
C TYR A 455 -16.64 9.08 8.45
N ALA A 456 -17.94 9.43 8.50
CA ALA A 456 -18.43 10.73 8.09
C ALA A 456 -17.74 11.87 8.85
N ARG A 457 -17.53 11.71 10.16
CA ARG A 457 -16.84 12.68 11.01
C ARG A 457 -15.36 12.80 10.70
N SER A 458 -14.66 11.67 10.61
CA SER A 458 -13.22 11.63 10.36
C SER A 458 -12.89 12.14 8.96
N ALA A 459 -13.66 11.72 7.95
CA ALA A 459 -13.53 12.20 6.58
C ALA A 459 -13.79 13.71 6.49
N SER A 460 -14.86 14.21 7.14
CA SER A 460 -15.16 15.65 7.14
C SER A 460 -14.03 16.47 7.76
N ALA A 461 -13.44 16.01 8.86
CA ALA A 461 -12.30 16.66 9.49
C ALA A 461 -11.04 16.61 8.60
N ALA A 462 -10.70 15.45 8.05
CA ALA A 462 -9.52 15.26 7.18
C ALA A 462 -9.58 16.11 5.91
N LEU A 463 -10.79 16.26 5.34
CA LEU A 463 -11.05 17.06 4.15
C LEU A 463 -11.29 18.54 4.46
N GLY A 464 -11.35 18.93 5.75
CA GLY A 464 -11.66 20.31 6.16
C GLY A 464 -13.01 20.80 5.64
N LEU A 465 -14.03 19.91 5.62
CA LEU A 465 -15.39 20.29 5.24
C LEU A 465 -16.03 21.16 6.33
N GLN A 466 -16.83 22.14 5.93
CA GLN A 466 -17.46 23.08 6.84
C GLN A 466 -18.96 23.22 6.58
N ALA A 467 -19.70 23.65 7.61
CA ALA A 467 -21.10 24.01 7.49
C ALA A 467 -21.29 25.08 6.40
N GLY A 468 -22.41 25.03 5.68
CA GLY A 468 -22.72 25.97 4.59
C GLY A 468 -22.02 25.70 3.26
N MET A 469 -21.06 24.77 3.19
CA MET A 469 -20.52 24.29 1.92
C MET A 469 -21.59 23.54 1.10
N ARG A 470 -21.37 23.45 -0.21
CA ARG A 470 -22.16 22.69 -1.18
C ARG A 470 -21.38 21.45 -1.64
N LEU A 471 -21.82 20.27 -1.24
CA LEU A 471 -21.17 19.01 -1.58
C LEU A 471 -21.91 18.33 -2.74
N ALA A 472 -21.20 17.89 -3.78
CA ALA A 472 -21.82 17.25 -4.94
C ALA A 472 -21.91 15.71 -4.79
N LEU A 473 -23.12 15.16 -4.85
CA LEU A 473 -23.34 13.72 -5.00
C LEU A 473 -23.32 13.33 -6.49
N THR A 474 -22.29 12.59 -6.89
CA THR A 474 -21.95 12.29 -8.30
C THR A 474 -21.85 10.80 -8.59
N SER A 475 -22.01 9.93 -7.58
CA SER A 475 -21.97 8.48 -7.73
C SER A 475 -23.35 7.87 -7.51
N PRO A 476 -23.65 6.71 -8.13
CA PRO A 476 -24.85 5.96 -7.81
C PRO A 476 -24.97 5.68 -6.30
N LEU A 477 -26.20 5.50 -5.82
CA LEU A 477 -26.47 5.18 -4.41
C LEU A 477 -26.13 3.72 -4.07
N SER A 478 -26.03 2.87 -5.09
CA SER A 478 -25.66 1.46 -4.98
C SER A 478 -24.18 1.18 -4.70
N VAL A 479 -23.35 2.21 -4.68
CA VAL A 479 -21.93 2.13 -4.32
C VAL A 479 -21.61 3.15 -3.24
N ASP A 480 -20.64 2.83 -2.38
CA ASP A 480 -20.32 3.65 -1.22
C ASP A 480 -19.46 4.87 -1.54
N LEU A 481 -18.96 5.02 -2.77
CA LEU A 481 -18.10 6.13 -3.17
C LEU A 481 -18.64 7.51 -2.77
N GLY A 482 -19.94 7.77 -3.02
CA GLY A 482 -20.59 9.04 -2.73
C GLY A 482 -20.93 9.25 -1.25
N HIS A 483 -20.81 8.21 -0.42
CA HIS A 483 -21.21 8.26 1.00
C HIS A 483 -20.35 9.27 1.78
N THR A 484 -19.11 9.54 1.35
CA THR A 484 -18.26 10.62 1.86
C THR A 484 -18.95 11.98 1.85
N LEU A 485 -19.62 12.33 0.75
CA LEU A 485 -20.25 13.64 0.58
C LEU A 485 -21.71 13.61 1.05
N LEU A 486 -22.42 12.51 0.81
CA LEU A 486 -23.80 12.30 1.27
C LEU A 486 -23.92 12.45 2.79
N PHE A 487 -23.18 11.64 3.56
CA PHE A 487 -23.25 11.70 5.03
C PHE A 487 -22.37 12.79 5.61
N GLY A 488 -21.30 13.20 4.91
CA GLY A 488 -20.50 14.37 5.28
C GLY A 488 -21.34 15.65 5.33
N ALA A 489 -22.28 15.83 4.39
CA ALA A 489 -23.18 16.98 4.35
C ALA A 489 -23.98 17.13 5.66
N TRP A 490 -24.63 16.06 6.12
CA TRP A 490 -25.44 16.10 7.33
C TRP A 490 -24.62 16.07 8.62
N GLN A 491 -23.43 15.46 8.59
CA GLN A 491 -22.50 15.47 9.71
C GLN A 491 -22.08 16.89 10.10
N ILE A 492 -21.94 17.80 9.13
CA ILE A 492 -21.40 19.15 9.35
C ILE A 492 -22.41 20.28 9.17
N GLY A 493 -23.59 20.03 8.60
CA GLY A 493 -24.54 21.10 8.28
C GLY A 493 -24.28 21.76 6.92
N ALA A 494 -23.73 21.01 5.97
CA ALA A 494 -23.53 21.43 4.59
C ALA A 494 -24.70 21.00 3.69
N GLY A 495 -24.91 21.74 2.60
CA GLY A 495 -25.92 21.40 1.62
C GLY A 495 -25.43 20.33 0.65
N LEU A 496 -26.25 19.33 0.38
CA LEU A 496 -25.96 18.31 -0.62
C LEU A 496 -26.65 18.66 -1.95
N VAL A 497 -25.87 18.70 -3.04
CA VAL A 497 -26.38 18.88 -4.38
C VAL A 497 -26.24 17.58 -5.16
N ILE A 498 -27.34 17.09 -5.72
CA ILE A 498 -27.40 15.86 -6.49
C ILE A 498 -27.21 16.19 -7.96
N ALA A 499 -26.18 15.63 -8.58
CA ALA A 499 -26.04 15.67 -10.04
C ALA A 499 -27.05 14.70 -10.65
N ALA A 500 -27.91 15.12 -11.58
CA ALA A 500 -28.76 14.17 -12.31
C ALA A 500 -27.91 13.22 -13.18
N ALA A 501 -28.48 12.12 -13.69
CA ALA A 501 -27.76 11.26 -14.63
C ALA A 501 -27.34 12.05 -15.88
N GLU A 502 -28.25 12.88 -16.40
CA GLU A 502 -28.01 13.76 -17.54
C GLU A 502 -26.90 14.80 -17.31
N ASP A 503 -26.64 15.19 -16.05
CA ASP A 503 -25.59 16.17 -15.73
C ASP A 503 -24.18 15.58 -15.89
N LEU A 504 -24.04 14.25 -15.90
CA LEU A 504 -22.74 13.55 -16.01
C LEU A 504 -22.62 12.70 -17.28
N VAL A 505 -23.48 12.92 -18.28
CA VAL A 505 -23.47 12.13 -19.52
C VAL A 505 -22.30 12.49 -20.45
N ASP A 506 -21.85 13.75 -20.42
CA ASP A 506 -20.72 14.26 -21.18
C ASP A 506 -20.09 15.50 -20.51
N GLY A 507 -18.96 15.96 -21.04
CA GLY A 507 -18.23 17.10 -20.50
C GLY A 507 -18.98 18.44 -20.60
N ALA A 508 -19.88 18.61 -21.57
CA ALA A 508 -20.66 19.84 -21.72
C ALA A 508 -21.80 19.90 -20.70
N ALA A 509 -22.49 18.78 -20.44
CA ALA A 509 -23.47 18.64 -19.38
C ALA A 509 -22.84 18.84 -18.01
N PHE A 510 -21.66 18.23 -17.78
CA PHE A 510 -20.91 18.42 -16.55
C PHE A 510 -20.50 19.87 -16.33
N SER A 511 -20.07 20.56 -17.39
CA SER A 511 -19.77 22.00 -17.33
C SER A 511 -21.00 22.83 -16.94
N ARG A 512 -22.18 22.52 -17.50
CA ARG A 512 -23.44 23.18 -17.14
C ARG A 512 -23.82 22.93 -15.69
N PHE A 513 -23.66 21.70 -15.21
CA PHE A 513 -23.89 21.35 -13.81
C PHE A 513 -23.00 22.17 -12.86
N LEU A 514 -21.68 22.21 -13.11
CA LEU A 514 -20.74 22.96 -12.27
C LEU A 514 -21.02 24.47 -12.28
N LEU A 515 -21.43 25.03 -13.42
CA LEU A 515 -21.80 26.45 -13.53
C LEU A 515 -23.12 26.77 -12.79
N ARG A 516 -24.10 25.87 -12.90
CA ARG A 516 -25.43 26.02 -12.29
C ARG A 516 -25.37 25.87 -10.77
N GLU A 517 -24.74 24.80 -10.32
CA GLU A 517 -24.79 24.38 -8.91
C GLU A 517 -23.61 24.86 -8.07
N ARG A 518 -22.47 25.15 -8.69
CA ARG A 518 -21.24 25.63 -8.05
C ARG A 518 -20.91 24.87 -6.76
N PRO A 519 -20.72 23.54 -6.82
CA PRO A 519 -20.33 22.79 -5.64
C PRO A 519 -18.93 23.22 -5.16
N ASP A 520 -18.72 23.27 -3.86
CA ASP A 520 -17.42 23.53 -3.25
C ASP A 520 -16.54 22.28 -3.26
N VAL A 521 -17.17 21.10 -3.18
CA VAL A 521 -16.51 19.80 -3.11
C VAL A 521 -17.20 18.78 -3.99
N ALA A 522 -16.43 18.02 -4.76
CA ALA A 522 -16.92 16.85 -5.49
C ALA A 522 -15.96 15.66 -5.38
N LYS A 523 -16.51 14.45 -5.42
CA LYS A 523 -15.74 13.20 -5.40
C LYS A 523 -15.98 12.42 -6.68
N PHE A 524 -14.95 11.83 -7.26
CA PHE A 524 -15.04 11.07 -8.49
C PHE A 524 -14.13 9.84 -8.48
N VAL A 525 -14.48 8.86 -9.32
CA VAL A 525 -13.52 7.87 -9.81
C VAL A 525 -12.56 8.56 -10.80
N PRO A 526 -11.23 8.35 -10.72
CA PRO A 526 -10.27 8.97 -11.62
C PRO A 526 -10.61 8.84 -13.11
N SER A 527 -10.94 7.63 -13.57
CA SER A 527 -11.31 7.37 -14.97
C SER A 527 -12.56 8.14 -15.42
N HIS A 528 -13.59 8.20 -14.57
CA HIS A 528 -14.82 8.93 -14.86
C HIS A 528 -14.58 10.45 -14.96
N LEU A 529 -13.81 11.03 -14.03
CA LEU A 529 -13.46 12.45 -14.12
C LEU A 529 -12.63 12.75 -15.37
N ALA A 530 -11.67 11.90 -15.71
CA ALA A 530 -10.86 12.07 -16.91
C ALA A 530 -11.72 12.12 -18.18
N ALA A 531 -12.72 11.23 -18.30
CA ALA A 531 -13.66 11.22 -19.42
C ALA A 531 -14.50 12.51 -19.49
N LEU A 532 -15.01 13.01 -18.35
CA LEU A 532 -15.77 14.27 -18.31
C LEU A 532 -14.93 15.51 -18.65
N LEU A 533 -13.61 15.44 -18.46
CA LEU A 533 -12.66 16.53 -18.73
C LEU A 533 -12.05 16.46 -20.14
N GLU A 534 -12.29 15.39 -20.89
CA GLU A 534 -11.75 15.21 -22.23
C GLU A 534 -12.32 16.26 -23.18
N GLY A 535 -11.45 17.10 -23.76
CA GLY A 535 -11.85 18.19 -24.65
C GLY A 535 -12.58 19.37 -23.98
N HIS A 536 -12.78 19.34 -22.65
CA HIS A 536 -13.55 20.33 -21.91
C HIS A 536 -12.74 20.97 -20.77
N THR A 537 -13.10 22.21 -20.41
CA THR A 537 -12.46 23.00 -19.33
C THR A 537 -13.51 23.58 -18.37
N PRO A 538 -14.27 22.74 -17.65
CA PRO A 538 -15.25 23.23 -16.70
C PRO A 538 -14.60 23.95 -15.51
N PRO A 539 -15.32 24.87 -14.84
CA PRO A 539 -14.87 25.47 -13.59
C PRO A 539 -14.93 24.42 -12.47
N LEU A 540 -13.77 23.85 -12.14
CA LEU A 540 -13.65 22.82 -11.11
C LEU A 540 -14.06 23.37 -9.73
N PRO A 541 -14.61 22.52 -8.84
CA PRO A 541 -14.82 22.88 -7.43
C PRO A 541 -13.48 23.15 -6.74
N GLU A 542 -13.52 23.88 -5.61
CA GLU A 542 -12.31 24.20 -4.84
C GLU A 542 -11.61 22.94 -4.31
N THR A 543 -12.39 21.92 -3.96
CA THR A 543 -11.87 20.62 -3.48
C THR A 543 -12.35 19.47 -4.37
N LEU A 544 -11.40 18.65 -4.83
CA LEU A 544 -11.68 17.40 -5.54
C LEU A 544 -11.12 16.21 -4.78
N ILE A 545 -11.92 15.15 -4.70
CA ILE A 545 -11.53 13.88 -4.09
C ILE A 545 -11.57 12.80 -5.17
N LEU A 546 -10.48 12.08 -5.35
CA LEU A 546 -10.36 10.97 -6.28
C LEU A 546 -10.27 9.66 -5.49
N GLY A 547 -11.05 8.64 -5.87
CA GLY A 547 -10.99 7.35 -5.20
C GLY A 547 -11.77 6.26 -5.92
N GLY A 548 -11.58 5.03 -5.47
CA GLY A 548 -12.15 3.82 -6.10
C GLY A 548 -11.24 3.17 -7.14
N GLU A 549 -10.22 3.89 -7.63
CA GLU A 549 -9.17 3.38 -8.51
C GLU A 549 -7.83 4.04 -8.18
N ALA A 550 -6.73 3.50 -8.70
CA ALA A 550 -5.44 4.17 -8.66
C ALA A 550 -5.53 5.50 -9.43
N THR A 551 -5.11 6.60 -8.79
CA THR A 551 -5.13 7.93 -9.39
C THR A 551 -3.89 8.12 -10.28
N PRO A 552 -4.03 8.30 -11.61
CA PRO A 552 -2.87 8.45 -12.48
C PRO A 552 -2.20 9.82 -12.31
N GLN A 553 -0.87 9.87 -12.20
CA GLN A 553 -0.09 11.12 -12.09
C GLN A 553 -0.43 12.13 -13.20
N ARG A 554 -0.61 11.67 -14.45
CA ARG A 554 -1.01 12.53 -15.58
C ARG A 554 -2.30 13.33 -15.32
N LEU A 555 -3.26 12.73 -14.62
CA LEU A 555 -4.53 13.38 -14.29
C LEU A 555 -4.30 14.44 -13.21
N VAL A 556 -3.48 14.13 -12.19
CA VAL A 556 -3.09 15.06 -11.14
C VAL A 556 -2.43 16.31 -11.73
N GLU A 557 -1.44 16.13 -12.60
CA GLU A 557 -0.77 17.24 -13.30
C GLU A 557 -1.75 18.06 -14.14
N GLN A 558 -2.64 17.41 -14.88
CA GLN A 558 -3.67 18.09 -15.68
C GLN A 558 -4.60 18.94 -14.82
N LEU A 559 -5.01 18.43 -13.64
CA LEU A 559 -5.87 19.15 -12.71
C LEU A 559 -5.16 20.38 -12.13
N PHE A 560 -3.91 20.25 -11.66
CA PHE A 560 -3.14 21.38 -11.12
C PHE A 560 -2.79 22.41 -12.18
N LYS A 561 -2.48 22.00 -13.42
CA LYS A 561 -2.27 22.92 -14.54
C LYS A 561 -3.51 23.77 -14.83
N ARG A 562 -4.71 23.20 -14.64
CA ARG A 562 -5.99 23.89 -14.86
C ARG A 562 -6.41 24.75 -13.67
N ALA A 563 -6.19 24.26 -12.45
CA ALA A 563 -6.56 24.92 -11.21
C ALA A 563 -5.42 24.82 -10.18
N PRO A 564 -4.45 25.75 -10.19
CA PRO A 564 -3.30 25.70 -9.29
C PRO A 564 -3.66 25.76 -7.79
N GLY A 565 -4.80 26.38 -7.45
CA GLY A 565 -5.32 26.45 -6.08
C GLY A 565 -6.21 25.27 -5.66
N LEU A 566 -6.36 24.25 -6.51
CA LEU A 566 -7.21 23.09 -6.24
C LEU A 566 -6.71 22.31 -5.02
N ARG A 567 -7.62 22.02 -4.08
CA ARG A 567 -7.37 21.07 -3.00
C ARG A 567 -7.70 19.66 -3.50
N LEU A 568 -6.69 18.92 -3.93
CA LEU A 568 -6.86 17.58 -4.48
C LEU A 568 -6.49 16.51 -3.47
N PHE A 569 -7.38 15.54 -3.25
CA PHE A 569 -7.17 14.41 -2.35
C PHE A 569 -7.28 13.09 -3.10
N ASN A 570 -6.37 12.17 -2.86
CA ASN A 570 -6.55 10.75 -3.16
C ASN A 570 -7.20 10.08 -1.95
N HIS A 571 -8.17 9.19 -2.18
CA HIS A 571 -8.94 8.52 -1.15
C HIS A 571 -9.00 7.02 -1.44
N TYR A 572 -8.60 6.21 -0.47
CA TYR A 572 -8.58 4.77 -0.56
C TYR A 572 -9.40 4.12 0.56
N GLY A 573 -10.20 3.14 0.16
CA GLY A 573 -10.53 1.99 0.98
C GLY A 573 -11.64 1.14 0.35
N PRO A 574 -11.70 -0.15 0.72
CA PRO A 574 -12.73 -1.06 0.24
C PRO A 574 -14.05 -0.87 1.00
N THR A 575 -15.15 -1.37 0.42
CA THR A 575 -16.50 -1.23 1.00
C THR A 575 -16.60 -1.80 2.42
N GLU A 576 -15.88 -2.89 2.67
CA GLU A 576 -15.77 -3.58 3.96
C GLU A 576 -15.17 -2.71 5.08
N THR A 577 -14.49 -1.62 4.73
CA THR A 577 -13.91 -0.68 5.71
C THR A 577 -14.80 0.53 6.00
N THR A 578 -16.02 0.55 5.47
CA THR A 578 -16.93 1.71 5.48
C THR A 578 -16.38 2.86 4.63
N VAL A 579 -16.60 2.80 3.31
CA VAL A 579 -16.24 3.83 2.31
C VAL A 579 -14.75 4.02 2.09
N GLY A 580 -13.97 4.28 3.14
CA GLY A 580 -12.52 4.31 3.04
C GLY A 580 -11.80 4.60 4.35
N VAL A 581 -10.49 4.42 4.31
CA VAL A 581 -9.62 4.44 5.51
C VAL A 581 -8.46 5.42 5.41
N MET A 582 -8.16 5.91 4.21
CA MET A 582 -7.01 6.79 3.96
C MET A 582 -7.37 7.94 3.04
N PHE A 583 -6.91 9.13 3.42
CA PHE A 583 -6.89 10.32 2.58
C PHE A 583 -5.44 10.79 2.45
N HIS A 584 -5.02 11.09 1.23
CA HIS A 584 -3.71 11.66 0.95
C HIS A 584 -3.87 12.96 0.16
N PRO A 585 -3.45 14.11 0.69
CA PRO A 585 -3.44 15.36 -0.06
C PRO A 585 -2.39 15.29 -1.17
N LEU A 586 -2.83 15.40 -2.42
CA LEU A 586 -1.95 15.44 -3.58
C LEU A 586 -1.42 16.87 -3.76
N ARG A 587 -0.18 17.00 -4.23
CA ARG A 587 0.49 18.29 -4.47
C ARG A 587 1.06 18.34 -5.89
N ALA A 588 1.19 19.55 -6.43
CA ALA A 588 1.68 19.76 -7.78
C ALA A 588 3.20 19.49 -7.94
N ASP A 589 3.95 19.58 -6.84
CA ASP A 589 5.42 19.63 -6.78
C ASP A 589 6.07 18.39 -6.15
N VAL A 590 5.28 17.39 -5.74
CA VAL A 590 5.78 16.14 -5.17
C VAL A 590 5.57 15.02 -6.19
N PRO A 591 6.63 14.53 -6.86
CA PRO A 591 6.52 13.32 -7.66
C PRO A 591 6.39 12.11 -6.72
N ASP A 592 5.23 11.43 -6.83
CA ASP A 592 4.67 10.28 -6.07
C ASP A 592 5.14 10.00 -4.63
#